data_AF-A0A530R198-F1
#
_entry.id   AF-A0A530R198-F1
#
_cell.length_a   1.000
_cell.length_b   1.000
_cell.length_c   1.000
_cell.angle_alpha   90.00
_cell.angle_beta   90.00
_cell.angle_gamma   90.00
#
_symmetry.space_group_name_H-M   'P 1'
#
loop_
_entity.id
_entity.type
_entity.pdbx_description
1 polymer ?
#
loop_
_entity_poly.entity_id
_entity_poly.type
_entity_poly.pdbx_seq_one_letter_code
_entity_poly.pdbx_strand_id
1 'polypeptide(L)'
;MITGRFFAAGADRRIAITIFILLAIAFIVPLLNLAVSPTSAFYVPSYVVALTGKYLCYALLALALDLVWGYCGILSLGHGAFFALGGYAMGMYLMRQIGSRGVYGNPLLPDFMVFLNYKELPWFWYGFDHFWFAAIMVLAVPGLLAFVFGWFAFRSRVTGVYLSIITQAMTYA
;
A
#
# COMPACT_ATOMS: atom_id res chain seq x y z
N MET A 1 -23.65 -14.68 -6.23
CA MET A 1 -23.40 -15.27 -7.56
C MET A 1 -22.12 -14.76 -8.24
N ILE A 2 -21.65 -13.53 -7.99
CA ILE A 2 -20.39 -13.00 -8.56
C ILE A 2 -19.15 -13.61 -7.87
N THR A 3 -19.16 -13.70 -6.53
CA THR A 3 -18.07 -14.33 -5.73
C THR A 3 -17.83 -15.79 -6.09
N GLY A 4 -18.90 -16.55 -6.38
CA GLY A 4 -18.79 -17.95 -6.78
C GLY A 4 -18.07 -18.15 -8.11
N ARG A 5 -18.26 -17.28 -9.12
CA ARG A 5 -17.57 -17.38 -10.42
C ARG A 5 -16.12 -16.90 -10.34
N PHE A 6 -15.82 -15.93 -9.48
CA PHE A 6 -14.44 -15.46 -9.26
C PHE A 6 -13.54 -16.57 -8.71
N PHE A 7 -14.03 -17.35 -7.73
CA PHE A 7 -13.27 -18.46 -7.15
C PHE A 7 -13.42 -19.79 -7.92
N ALA A 8 -14.59 -20.08 -8.51
CA ALA A 8 -14.81 -21.34 -9.23
C ALA A 8 -14.28 -21.36 -10.68
N ALA A 9 -14.00 -20.20 -11.27
CA ALA A 9 -13.46 -20.09 -12.64
C ALA A 9 -12.20 -19.21 -12.77
N GLY A 10 -11.82 -18.45 -11.73
CA GLY A 10 -10.81 -17.38 -11.84
C GLY A 10 -9.41 -17.70 -11.31
N ALA A 11 -9.22 -18.78 -10.55
CA ALA A 11 -7.87 -19.24 -10.18
C ALA A 11 -7.32 -20.20 -11.24
N ASP A 12 -7.24 -19.74 -12.49
CA ASP A 12 -6.55 -20.48 -13.55
C ASP A 12 -5.11 -20.76 -13.10
N ARG A 13 -4.56 -21.92 -13.48
CA ARG A 13 -3.19 -22.35 -13.15
C ARG A 13 -2.18 -21.25 -13.46
N ARG A 14 -2.42 -20.47 -14.51
CA ARG A 14 -1.59 -19.32 -14.91
C ARG A 14 -1.56 -18.21 -13.85
N ILE A 15 -2.71 -17.83 -13.30
CA ILE A 15 -2.81 -16.79 -12.27
C ILE A 15 -2.12 -17.24 -10.99
N ALA A 16 -2.34 -18.50 -10.58
CA ALA A 16 -1.67 -19.08 -9.42
C ALA A 16 -0.14 -19.09 -9.58
N ILE A 17 0.37 -19.44 -10.77
CA ILE A 17 1.81 -19.39 -11.08
C ILE A 17 2.32 -17.96 -11.00
N THR A 18 1.62 -16.97 -11.57
CA THR A 18 2.03 -15.57 -11.51
C THR A 18 2.10 -15.06 -10.07
N ILE A 19 1.07 -15.33 -9.25
CA ILE A 19 1.07 -14.95 -7.83
C ILE A 19 2.23 -15.61 -7.09
N PHE A 20 2.47 -16.90 -7.32
CA PHE A 20 3.58 -17.61 -6.71
C PHE A 20 4.94 -16.99 -7.08
N ILE A 21 5.16 -16.66 -8.35
CA ILE A 21 6.38 -16.01 -8.82
C ILE A 21 6.56 -14.63 -8.15
N LEU A 22 5.50 -13.82 -8.09
CA LEU A 22 5.56 -12.49 -7.46
C LEU A 22 5.89 -12.59 -5.96
N LEU A 23 5.26 -13.52 -5.24
CA LEU A 23 5.57 -13.78 -3.85
C LEU A 23 7.01 -14.29 -3.69
N ALA A 24 7.45 -15.23 -4.52
CA ALA A 24 8.81 -15.74 -4.49
C ALA A 24 9.84 -14.61 -4.70
N ILE A 25 9.62 -13.72 -5.66
CA ILE A 25 10.47 -12.54 -5.88
C ILE A 25 10.47 -11.62 -4.65
N ALA A 26 9.30 -11.35 -4.06
CA ALA A 26 9.17 -10.49 -2.89
C ALA A 26 9.95 -11.02 -1.66
N PHE A 27 10.15 -12.33 -1.54
CA PHE A 27 10.96 -12.93 -0.47
C PHE A 27 12.43 -13.14 -0.86
N ILE A 28 12.70 -13.67 -2.05
CA ILE A 28 14.05 -14.02 -2.51
C ILE A 28 14.93 -12.78 -2.63
N VAL A 29 14.40 -11.67 -3.17
CA VAL A 29 15.19 -10.45 -3.39
C VAL A 29 15.74 -9.87 -2.09
N PRO A 30 14.93 -9.61 -1.03
CA PRO A 30 15.45 -9.20 0.27
C PRO A 30 16.33 -10.26 0.93
N LEU A 31 15.99 -11.55 0.79
CA LEU A 31 16.77 -12.63 1.38
C LEU A 31 18.20 -12.68 0.82
N LEU A 32 18.36 -12.56 -0.49
CA LEU A 32 19.67 -12.51 -1.14
C LEU A 32 20.46 -11.26 -0.76
N ASN A 33 19.79 -10.12 -0.56
CA ASN A 33 20.44 -8.91 -0.08
C ASN A 33 20.99 -9.06 1.36
N LEU A 34 20.28 -9.78 2.23
CA LEU A 34 20.64 -9.92 3.65
C LEU A 34 21.57 -11.11 3.95
N ALA A 35 21.39 -12.23 3.25
CA ALA A 35 22.07 -13.50 3.57
C ALA A 35 23.35 -13.74 2.76
N VAL A 36 23.55 -13.04 1.63
CA VAL A 36 24.67 -13.27 0.72
C VAL A 36 25.73 -12.17 0.88
N SER A 37 27.00 -12.56 0.90
CA SER A 37 28.13 -11.61 0.94
C SER A 37 28.12 -10.68 -0.28
N PRO A 38 28.42 -9.38 -0.13
CA PRO A 38 28.52 -8.41 -1.24
C PRO A 38 29.50 -8.79 -2.36
N THR A 39 30.45 -9.69 -2.10
CA THR A 39 31.44 -10.18 -3.08
C THR A 39 30.95 -11.33 -3.94
N SER A 40 29.80 -11.93 -3.61
CA SER A 40 29.22 -13.05 -4.36
C SER A 40 28.48 -12.57 -5.61
N ALA A 41 28.52 -13.36 -6.68
CA ALA A 41 27.73 -13.12 -7.90
C ALA A 41 26.20 -13.14 -7.67
N PHE A 42 25.75 -13.75 -6.56
CA PHE A 42 24.32 -13.84 -6.20
C PHE A 42 23.85 -12.72 -5.26
N TYR A 43 24.75 -11.80 -4.87
CA TYR A 43 24.38 -10.68 -4.02
C TYR A 43 23.45 -9.72 -4.77
N VAL A 44 22.32 -9.39 -4.14
CA VAL A 44 21.40 -8.37 -4.64
C VAL A 44 21.71 -7.06 -3.93
N PRO A 45 22.14 -5.99 -4.63
CA PRO A 45 22.40 -4.69 -4.02
C PRO A 45 21.14 -4.03 -3.45
N SER A 46 21.29 -3.21 -2.41
CA SER A 46 20.16 -2.56 -1.73
C SER A 46 19.33 -1.64 -2.65
N TYR A 47 19.95 -1.01 -3.67
CA TYR A 47 19.22 -0.19 -4.63
C TYR A 47 18.28 -1.05 -5.51
N VAL A 48 18.65 -2.30 -5.81
CA VAL A 48 17.80 -3.23 -6.56
C VAL A 48 16.59 -3.60 -5.71
N VAL A 49 16.79 -3.89 -4.42
CA VAL A 49 15.68 -4.15 -3.48
C VAL A 49 14.70 -2.97 -3.46
N ALA A 50 15.21 -1.74 -3.36
CA ALA A 50 14.38 -0.54 -3.35
C ALA A 50 13.62 -0.33 -4.68
N LEU A 51 14.28 -0.53 -5.83
CA LEU A 51 13.65 -0.42 -7.15
C LEU A 51 12.59 -1.50 -7.37
N THR A 52 12.89 -2.76 -7.04
CA THR A 52 11.94 -3.87 -7.14
C THR A 52 10.71 -3.61 -6.27
N GLY A 53 10.90 -3.19 -5.02
CA GLY A 53 9.79 -2.80 -4.15
C GLY A 53 8.94 -1.67 -4.75
N LYS A 54 9.57 -0.63 -5.29
CA LYS A 54 8.89 0.48 -5.96
C LYS A 54 8.07 0.02 -7.17
N TYR A 55 8.63 -0.82 -8.03
CA TYR A 55 7.91 -1.33 -9.20
C TYR A 55 6.78 -2.29 -8.83
N LEU A 56 6.96 -3.15 -7.83
CA LEU A 56 5.88 -3.98 -7.30
C LEU A 56 4.72 -3.14 -6.74
N CYS A 57 5.02 -2.05 -6.03
CA CYS A 57 4.02 -1.10 -5.56
C CYS A 57 3.21 -0.49 -6.72
N TYR A 58 3.87 -0.04 -7.78
CA TYR A 58 3.18 0.48 -8.97
C TYR A 58 2.39 -0.59 -9.72
N ALA A 59 2.91 -1.82 -9.80
CA ALA A 59 2.20 -2.94 -10.41
C ALA A 59 0.92 -3.28 -9.63
N LEU A 60 0.97 -3.30 -8.28
CA LEU A 60 -0.19 -3.50 -7.43
C LEU A 60 -1.23 -2.39 -7.59
N LEU A 61 -0.79 -1.13 -7.69
CA LEU A 61 -1.68 0.00 -7.96
C LEU A 61 -2.37 -0.13 -9.33
N ALA A 62 -1.61 -0.49 -10.36
CA ALA A 62 -2.15 -0.72 -11.71
C ALA A 62 -3.15 -1.89 -11.73
N LEU A 63 -2.83 -2.99 -11.05
CA LEU A 63 -3.72 -4.14 -10.90
C LEU A 63 -5.02 -3.77 -10.17
N ALA A 64 -4.94 -3.01 -9.09
CA ALA A 64 -6.11 -2.56 -8.35
C ALA A 64 -7.04 -1.70 -9.23
N LEU A 65 -6.46 -0.80 -10.03
CA LEU A 65 -7.21 -0.02 -11.03
C LEU A 65 -7.84 -0.90 -12.11
N ASP A 66 -7.11 -1.88 -12.63
CA ASP A 66 -7.64 -2.83 -13.62
C ASP A 66 -8.81 -3.67 -13.07
N LEU A 67 -8.75 -4.08 -11.80
CA LEU A 67 -9.87 -4.78 -11.17
C LEU A 67 -11.11 -3.89 -11.02
N VAL A 68 -10.94 -2.61 -10.68
CA VAL A 68 -12.09 -1.70 -10.50
C VAL A 68 -12.65 -1.25 -11.85
N TRP A 69 -11.79 -0.89 -12.80
CA TRP A 69 -12.23 -0.38 -14.10
C TRP A 69 -12.42 -1.47 -15.14
N GLY A 70 -11.45 -2.35 -15.32
CA GLY A 70 -11.49 -3.44 -16.29
C GLY A 70 -12.50 -4.53 -15.94
N TYR A 71 -12.58 -4.95 -14.67
CA TYR A 71 -13.52 -6.00 -14.27
C TYR A 71 -14.89 -5.46 -13.81
N CYS A 72 -14.93 -4.47 -12.90
CA CYS A 72 -16.22 -3.94 -12.43
C CYS A 72 -16.86 -2.91 -13.38
N GLY A 73 -16.11 -2.40 -14.37
CA GLY A 73 -16.61 -1.38 -15.31
C GLY A 73 -16.73 0.02 -14.70
N ILE A 74 -16.09 0.27 -13.54
CA ILE A 74 -16.18 1.53 -12.81
C ILE A 74 -14.84 2.26 -12.92
N LEU A 75 -14.81 3.40 -13.59
CA LEU A 75 -13.60 4.22 -13.62
C LEU A 75 -13.46 5.01 -12.31
N SER A 76 -12.41 4.74 -11.53
CA SER A 76 -12.09 5.47 -10.29
C SER A 76 -10.87 6.36 -10.51
N LEU A 77 -11.11 7.67 -10.69
CA LEU A 77 -10.02 8.63 -10.91
C LEU A 77 -9.33 9.04 -9.60
N GLY A 78 -9.99 8.84 -8.47
CA GLY A 78 -9.47 9.11 -7.13
C GLY A 78 -8.68 7.96 -6.47
N HIS A 79 -8.38 6.89 -7.21
CA HIS A 79 -7.86 5.65 -6.61
C HIS A 79 -6.53 5.84 -5.87
N GLY A 80 -5.72 6.80 -6.32
CA GLY A 80 -4.44 7.14 -5.69
C GLY A 80 -4.55 7.54 -4.22
N ALA A 81 -5.67 8.11 -3.77
CA ALA A 81 -5.85 8.46 -2.36
C ALA A 81 -5.94 7.23 -1.45
N PHE A 82 -6.66 6.19 -1.85
CA PHE A 82 -6.73 4.93 -1.08
C PHE A 82 -5.36 4.27 -0.98
N PHE A 83 -4.63 4.24 -2.11
CA PHE A 83 -3.27 3.71 -2.14
C PHE A 83 -2.31 4.52 -1.27
N ALA A 84 -2.39 5.86 -1.34
CA ALA A 84 -1.56 6.75 -0.55
C ALA A 84 -1.84 6.61 0.95
N LEU A 85 -3.10 6.47 1.38
CA LEU A 85 -3.45 6.28 2.78
C LEU A 85 -2.86 4.99 3.36
N GLY A 86 -2.98 3.87 2.64
CA GLY A 86 -2.34 2.61 3.04
C GLY A 86 -0.82 2.72 3.07
N GLY A 87 -0.22 3.30 2.03
CA GLY A 87 1.22 3.55 1.97
C GLY A 87 1.73 4.46 3.08
N TYR A 88 0.96 5.49 3.45
CA TYR A 88 1.29 6.44 4.51
C TYR A 88 1.24 5.80 5.90
N ALA A 89 0.24 4.94 6.14
CA ALA A 89 0.17 4.13 7.36
C ALA A 89 1.41 3.24 7.53
N MET A 90 1.82 2.50 6.48
CA MET A 90 3.04 1.69 6.53
C MET A 90 4.30 2.57 6.63
N GLY A 91 4.34 3.69 5.90
CA GLY A 91 5.44 4.65 5.91
C GLY A 91 5.68 5.21 7.31
N MET A 92 4.62 5.53 8.06
CA MET A 92 4.76 5.97 9.44
C MET A 92 5.39 4.88 10.31
N TYR A 93 4.96 3.63 10.18
CA TYR A 93 5.58 2.51 10.91
C TYR A 93 7.08 2.41 10.61
N LEU A 94 7.45 2.39 9.33
CA LEU A 94 8.85 2.30 8.92
C LEU A 94 9.68 3.48 9.44
N MET A 95 9.13 4.71 9.41
CA MET A 95 9.80 5.90 9.94
C MET A 95 10.02 5.81 11.46
N ARG A 96 9.07 5.24 12.21
CA ARG A 96 9.24 4.99 13.65
C ARG A 96 10.28 3.92 13.93
N GLN A 97 10.41 2.91 13.07
CA GLN A 97 11.44 1.86 13.22
C GLN A 97 12.87 2.40 13.04
N ILE A 98 13.08 3.52 12.35
CA ILE A 98 14.40 4.14 12.24
C ILE A 98 14.92 4.55 13.62
N GLY A 99 14.08 5.25 14.41
CA GLY A 99 14.39 5.66 15.79
C GLY A 99 15.67 6.49 15.88
N SER A 100 16.53 6.17 16.85
CA SER A 100 17.81 6.87 17.08
C SER A 100 18.83 6.74 15.95
N ARG A 101 18.57 5.93 14.93
CA ARG A 101 19.40 5.83 13.71
C ARG A 101 19.10 6.94 12.70
N GLY A 102 18.09 7.77 12.97
CA GLY A 102 17.74 8.92 12.17
C GLY A 102 18.77 10.04 12.30
N VAL A 103 18.67 11.03 11.40
CA VAL A 103 19.58 12.18 11.35
C VAL A 103 19.56 12.97 12.65
N TYR A 104 18.40 13.08 13.29
CA TYR A 104 18.24 13.82 14.54
C TYR A 104 18.38 12.96 15.80
N GLY A 105 18.56 11.65 15.66
CA GLY A 105 18.79 10.72 16.78
C GLY A 105 17.64 10.62 17.79
N ASN A 106 16.43 11.08 17.45
CA ASN A 106 15.30 11.05 18.38
C ASN A 106 14.65 9.65 18.42
N PRO A 107 14.54 9.00 19.61
CA PRO A 107 14.00 7.65 19.71
C PRO A 107 12.46 7.58 19.56
N LEU A 108 11.74 8.69 19.69
CA LEU A 108 10.27 8.73 19.74
C LEU A 108 9.65 9.40 18.51
N LEU A 109 10.28 10.47 18.03
CA LEU A 109 9.81 11.28 16.90
C LEU A 109 10.55 10.92 15.62
N PRO A 110 9.84 10.63 14.52
CA PRO A 110 10.44 10.55 13.19
C PRO A 110 11.17 11.84 12.80
N ASP A 111 12.22 11.71 11.99
CA ASP A 111 13.07 12.83 11.58
C ASP A 111 12.29 14.00 10.94
N PHE A 112 11.25 13.73 10.15
CA PHE A 112 10.45 14.80 9.54
C PHE A 112 9.66 15.63 10.57
N MET A 113 9.22 15.02 11.67
CA MET A 113 8.53 15.72 12.75
C MET A 113 9.51 16.59 13.53
N VAL A 114 10.71 16.07 13.79
CA VAL A 114 11.79 16.83 14.42
C VAL A 114 12.18 18.03 13.55
N PHE A 115 12.32 17.81 12.24
CA PHE A 115 12.57 18.88 11.26
C PHE A 115 11.47 19.95 11.27
N LEU A 116 10.20 19.55 11.41
CA LEU A 116 9.04 20.45 11.55
C LEU A 116 8.87 21.04 12.97
N ASN A 117 9.84 20.84 13.88
CA ASN A 117 9.84 21.35 15.25
C ASN A 117 8.72 20.81 16.16
N TYR A 118 8.22 19.60 15.89
CA TYR A 118 7.29 18.92 16.80
C TYR A 118 8.01 18.56 18.11
N LYS A 119 7.30 18.68 19.23
CA LYS A 119 7.83 18.36 20.58
C LYS A 119 7.40 17.00 21.08
N GLU A 120 6.26 16.53 20.61
CA GLU A 120 5.64 15.27 21.01
C GLU A 120 4.98 14.60 19.81
N LEU A 121 4.80 13.29 19.94
CA LEU A 121 4.18 12.50 18.90
C LEU A 121 2.67 12.74 18.95
N PRO A 122 2.03 13.14 17.84
CA PRO A 122 0.58 13.28 17.81
C PRO A 122 -0.13 11.97 18.13
N TRP A 123 -1.23 12.08 18.89
CA TRP A 123 -1.99 10.94 19.42
C TRP A 123 -2.45 9.92 18.36
N PHE A 124 -2.80 10.39 17.16
CA PHE A 124 -3.25 9.53 16.07
C PHE A 124 -2.14 8.64 15.48
N TRP A 125 -0.88 8.89 15.84
CA TRP A 125 0.25 8.04 15.47
C TRP A 125 0.64 7.01 16.53
N TYR A 126 -0.07 6.96 17.65
CA TYR A 126 0.20 5.98 18.69
C TYR A 126 -0.11 4.57 18.17
N GLY A 127 0.73 3.60 18.54
CA GLY A 127 0.63 2.21 18.09
C GLY A 127 1.35 1.91 16.77
N PHE A 128 1.74 2.92 15.98
CA PHE A 128 2.53 2.72 14.76
C PHE A 128 3.99 2.31 15.01
N ASP A 129 4.39 2.09 16.25
CA ASP A 129 5.61 1.37 16.62
C ASP A 129 5.46 -0.16 16.55
N HIS A 130 4.22 -0.68 16.52
CA HIS A 130 3.92 -2.09 16.39
C HIS A 130 3.52 -2.49 14.98
N PHE A 131 4.16 -3.53 14.43
CA PHE A 131 3.89 -4.00 13.06
C PHE A 131 2.45 -4.45 12.85
N TRP A 132 1.89 -5.24 13.77
CA TRP A 132 0.55 -5.78 13.65
C TRP A 132 -0.51 -4.66 13.60
N PHE A 133 -0.31 -3.60 14.39
CA PHE A 133 -1.20 -2.45 14.41
C PHE A 133 -1.13 -1.70 13.08
N ALA A 134 0.09 -1.44 12.59
CA ALA A 134 0.30 -0.82 11.28
C ALA A 134 -0.33 -1.66 10.15
N ALA A 135 -0.16 -2.98 10.15
CA ALA A 135 -0.72 -3.88 9.16
C ALA A 135 -2.26 -3.83 9.13
N ILE A 136 -2.91 -3.76 10.30
CA ILE A 136 -4.37 -3.55 10.38
C ILE A 136 -4.73 -2.18 9.82
N MET A 137 -4.04 -1.11 10.22
CA MET A 137 -4.34 0.25 9.78
C MET A 137 -4.17 0.45 8.27
N VAL A 138 -3.20 -0.21 7.64
CA VAL A 138 -2.99 -0.20 6.18
C VAL A 138 -4.23 -0.70 5.43
N LEU A 139 -5.02 -1.60 6.03
CA LEU A 139 -6.27 -2.08 5.45
C LEU A 139 -7.47 -1.26 5.95
N ALA A 140 -7.53 -1.01 7.26
CA ALA A 140 -8.67 -0.39 7.92
C ALA A 140 -8.87 1.07 7.51
N VAL A 141 -7.81 1.87 7.40
CA VAL A 141 -7.90 3.30 7.08
C VAL A 141 -8.43 3.53 5.66
N PRO A 142 -7.78 3.03 4.59
CA PRO A 142 -8.33 3.18 3.24
C PRO A 142 -9.63 2.39 3.07
N GLY A 143 -9.80 1.24 3.72
CA GLY A 143 -11.02 0.45 3.67
C GLY A 143 -12.23 1.15 4.28
N LEU A 144 -12.07 1.83 5.41
CA LEU A 144 -13.12 2.62 6.04
C LEU A 144 -13.50 3.82 5.17
N LEU A 145 -12.52 4.53 4.61
CA LEU A 145 -12.80 5.62 3.67
C LEU A 145 -13.55 5.11 2.44
N ALA A 146 -13.11 3.99 1.86
CA ALA A 146 -13.75 3.37 0.71
C ALA A 146 -15.18 2.91 1.04
N PHE A 147 -15.40 2.40 2.25
CA PHE A 147 -16.72 2.00 2.74
C PHE A 147 -17.66 3.21 2.86
N VAL A 148 -17.23 4.28 3.53
CA VAL A 148 -18.03 5.51 3.70
C VAL A 148 -18.36 6.11 2.33
N PHE A 149 -17.35 6.25 1.47
CA PHE A 149 -17.52 6.74 0.11
C PHE A 149 -18.49 5.87 -0.70
N GLY A 150 -18.25 4.56 -0.72
CA GLY A 150 -19.07 3.59 -1.45
C GLY A 150 -20.52 3.59 -0.96
N TRP A 151 -20.73 3.67 0.36
CA TRP A 151 -22.06 3.74 0.95
C TRP A 151 -22.86 4.93 0.39
N PHE A 152 -22.29 6.14 0.38
CA PHE A 152 -22.97 7.32 -0.17
C PHE A 152 -23.17 7.24 -1.68
N ALA A 153 -22.17 6.77 -2.42
CA ALA A 153 -22.23 6.62 -3.86
C ALA A 153 -23.34 5.65 -4.30
N PHE A 154 -23.38 4.46 -3.69
CA PHE A 154 -24.35 3.43 -4.04
C PHE A 154 -25.75 3.72 -3.51
N ARG A 155 -25.87 4.28 -2.30
CA ARG A 155 -27.17 4.73 -1.77
C ARG A 155 -27.81 5.80 -2.65
N SER A 156 -27.00 6.69 -3.19
CA SER A 156 -27.44 7.75 -4.12
C SER A 156 -27.60 7.27 -5.57
N ARG A 157 -27.42 5.96 -5.83
CA ARG A 157 -27.50 5.34 -7.17
C ARG A 157 -26.64 6.04 -8.21
N VAL A 158 -25.46 6.52 -7.82
CA VAL A 158 -24.52 7.20 -8.73
C VAL A 158 -23.89 6.17 -9.66
N THR A 159 -23.94 6.41 -10.97
CA THR A 159 -23.41 5.48 -11.98
C THR A 159 -22.51 6.17 -13.00
N GLY A 160 -21.61 5.39 -13.59
CA GLY A 160 -20.79 5.82 -14.72
C GLY A 160 -19.90 7.01 -14.38
N VAL A 161 -19.88 8.01 -15.28
CA VAL A 161 -18.97 9.16 -15.22
C VAL A 161 -19.12 9.98 -13.93
N TYR A 162 -20.32 10.09 -13.39
CA TYR A 162 -20.56 10.84 -12.15
C TYR A 162 -19.75 10.27 -10.98
N LEU A 163 -19.64 8.94 -10.89
CA LEU A 163 -18.85 8.29 -9.85
C LEU A 163 -17.36 8.65 -10.01
N SER A 164 -16.86 8.64 -11.24
CA SER A 164 -15.49 9.03 -11.56
C SER A 164 -15.17 10.46 -11.13
N ILE A 165 -16.05 11.42 -11.47
CA ILE A 165 -15.89 12.84 -11.10
C ILE A 165 -15.90 13.01 -9.59
N ILE A 166 -16.82 12.36 -8.87
CA ILE A 166 -16.86 12.46 -7.40
C ILE A 166 -15.59 11.88 -6.77
N THR A 167 -15.09 10.72 -7.25
CA THR A 167 -13.82 10.18 -6.74
C THR A 167 -12.65 11.14 -6.99
N GLN A 168 -12.61 11.82 -8.13
CA GLN A 168 -11.57 12.80 -8.43
C GLN A 168 -11.68 14.05 -7.52
N ALA A 169 -12.90 14.56 -7.33
CA ALA A 169 -13.16 15.71 -6.48
C ALA A 169 -12.74 15.44 -5.02
N MET A 170 -13.04 14.24 -4.51
CA MET A 170 -12.61 13.81 -3.16
C MET A 170 -11.10 13.87 -2.98
N THR A 171 -10.31 13.57 -4.02
CA THR A 171 -8.85 13.60 -3.93
C THR A 171 -8.25 14.99 -4.07
N TYR A 172 -9.01 15.95 -4.59
CA TYR A 172 -8.55 17.33 -4.77
C TYR A 172 -8.87 18.22 -3.57
N ALA A 173 -9.88 17.86 -2.77
CA ALA A 173 -10.27 18.54 -1.54
C ALA A 173 -9.25 18.34 -0.41
#